data_AF-A0A1F6ZHV3-F1
#
_entry.id   AF-A0A1F6ZHV3-F1
#
_cell.length_a   1.000
_cell.length_b   1.000
_cell.length_c   1.000
_cell.angle_alpha   90.00
_cell.angle_beta   90.00
_cell.angle_gamma   90.00
#
_symmetry.space_group_name_H-M   'P 1'
#
loop_
_entity.id
_entity.type
_entity.pdbx_description
1 polymer ?
#
loop_
_entity_poly.entity_id
_entity_poly.type
_entity_poly.pdbx_seq_one_letter_code
_entity_poly.pdbx_strand_id
1 'polypeptide(L)'
;MKTTDAQIGAIKEAARVGKLLQRDFPGIAEDYRNGFTGLQIAEKHRLSKIYNINEKIAIVSISCALGGNNGAYRSEKYGGLIEDYSELKRLSKEHKGRDKSPAVLNKLKRLGKKAYREKTGIHGLSDEDRSAFSRDGGKETKKRETGLFGMTSEERKEASRKANLSLGHILWSDEERDFAYQLSQNPEYHRGRRTETRRDNIKITQEVNRVFHKGNPIRTRVAILHFFRQYDNIKGAWVYKGKNR
;
A
#
# COMPACT_ATOMS: atom_id res chain seq x y z
N MET A 1 18.28 -13.78 -3.49
CA MET A 1 18.15 -15.17 -3.98
C MET A 1 18.12 -15.14 -5.49
N LYS A 2 19.05 -15.81 -6.18
CA LYS A 2 19.06 -15.86 -7.65
C LYS A 2 18.01 -16.87 -8.14
N THR A 3 17.28 -16.55 -9.20
CA THR A 3 16.36 -17.48 -9.86
C THR A 3 17.17 -18.61 -10.49
N THR A 4 16.78 -19.87 -10.28
CA THR A 4 17.49 -21.02 -10.86
C THR A 4 17.09 -21.23 -12.32
N ASP A 5 17.93 -21.89 -13.10
CA ASP A 5 17.64 -22.17 -14.52
C ASP A 5 16.36 -22.99 -14.70
N ALA A 6 16.09 -23.94 -13.79
CA ALA A 6 14.85 -24.69 -13.77
C ALA A 6 13.62 -23.79 -13.56
N GLN A 7 13.72 -22.78 -12.67
CA GLN A 7 12.66 -21.80 -12.47
C GLN A 7 12.46 -20.92 -13.70
N ILE A 8 13.56 -20.49 -14.35
CA ILE A 8 13.48 -19.73 -15.60
C ILE A 8 12.81 -20.56 -16.70
N GLY A 9 13.17 -21.85 -16.81
CA GLY A 9 12.55 -22.78 -17.75
C GLY A 9 11.03 -22.91 -17.52
N ALA A 10 10.61 -23.09 -16.27
CA ALA A 10 9.18 -23.17 -15.92
C ALA A 10 8.41 -21.88 -16.23
N ILE A 11 9.02 -20.70 -16.01
CA ILE A 11 8.41 -19.40 -16.34
C ILE A 11 8.23 -19.25 -17.86
N LYS A 12 9.27 -19.59 -18.63
CA LYS A 12 9.21 -19.56 -20.10
C LYS A 12 8.15 -20.51 -20.63
N GLU A 13 8.09 -21.72 -20.08
CA GLU A 13 7.12 -22.73 -20.49
C GLU A 13 5.69 -22.29 -20.17
N ALA A 14 5.46 -21.73 -18.99
CA ALA A 14 4.15 -21.19 -18.64
C ALA A 14 3.74 -20.01 -19.55
N ALA A 15 4.67 -19.13 -19.90
CA ALA A 15 4.39 -18.04 -20.85
C ALA A 15 4.07 -18.58 -22.26
N ARG A 16 4.80 -19.60 -22.72
CA ARG A 16 4.56 -20.26 -24.01
C ARG A 16 3.17 -20.91 -24.05
N VAL A 17 2.84 -21.73 -23.04
CA VAL A 17 1.53 -22.39 -22.94
C VAL A 17 0.43 -21.36 -22.76
N GLY A 18 0.63 -20.31 -21.96
CA GLY A 18 -0.33 -19.22 -21.80
C GLY A 18 -0.76 -18.60 -23.13
N LYS A 19 0.19 -18.38 -24.05
CA LYS A 19 -0.12 -17.90 -25.40
C LYS A 19 -0.93 -18.91 -26.22
N LEU A 20 -0.61 -20.20 -26.12
CA LEU A 20 -1.37 -21.26 -26.77
C LEU A 20 -2.81 -21.34 -26.23
N LEU A 21 -3.00 -21.16 -24.92
CA LEU A 21 -4.34 -21.14 -24.31
C LEU A 21 -5.22 -20.02 -24.86
N GLN A 22 -4.67 -18.86 -25.22
CA GLN A 22 -5.47 -17.78 -25.83
C GLN A 22 -6.10 -18.20 -27.16
N ARG A 23 -5.39 -19.03 -27.92
CA ARG A 23 -5.85 -19.57 -29.21
C ARG A 23 -6.76 -20.78 -29.01
N ASP A 24 -6.33 -21.74 -28.20
CA ASP A 24 -6.97 -23.05 -28.09
C ASP A 24 -8.20 -23.01 -27.17
N PHE A 25 -8.21 -22.12 -26.16
CA PHE A 25 -9.24 -22.02 -25.12
C PHE A 25 -9.57 -20.57 -24.76
N PRO A 26 -10.05 -19.71 -25.69
CA PRO A 26 -10.38 -18.31 -25.38
C PRO A 26 -11.45 -18.16 -24.28
N GLY A 27 -12.31 -19.19 -24.11
CA GLY A 27 -13.35 -19.22 -23.07
C GLY A 27 -12.85 -19.23 -21.61
N ILE A 28 -11.55 -19.43 -21.36
CA ILE A 28 -11.01 -19.40 -19.98
C ILE A 28 -11.18 -18.03 -19.31
N ALA A 29 -11.24 -16.94 -20.09
CA ALA A 29 -11.51 -15.62 -19.54
C ALA A 29 -12.92 -15.55 -18.95
N GLU A 30 -13.89 -16.15 -19.63
CA GLU A 30 -15.27 -16.21 -19.16
C GLU A 30 -15.42 -17.14 -17.96
N ASP A 31 -14.73 -18.29 -17.96
CA ASP A 31 -14.66 -19.14 -16.77
C ASP A 31 -14.12 -18.36 -15.55
N TYR A 32 -13.07 -17.57 -15.75
CA TYR A 32 -12.49 -16.75 -14.69
C TYR A 32 -13.47 -15.65 -14.21
N ARG A 33 -14.18 -14.98 -15.13
CA ARG A 33 -15.23 -14.01 -14.77
C ARG A 33 -16.38 -14.66 -13.98
N ASN A 34 -16.72 -15.90 -14.31
CA ASN A 34 -17.74 -16.69 -13.62
C ASN A 34 -17.26 -17.28 -12.27
N GLY A 35 -16.09 -16.89 -11.80
CA GLY A 35 -15.62 -17.24 -10.47
C GLY A 35 -14.78 -18.51 -10.41
N PHE A 36 -14.47 -19.14 -11.55
CA PHE A 36 -13.58 -20.30 -11.57
C PHE A 36 -12.15 -19.86 -11.30
N THR A 37 -11.48 -20.56 -10.40
CA THR A 37 -10.09 -20.27 -10.07
C THR A 37 -9.14 -20.89 -11.08
N GLY A 38 -7.87 -20.46 -11.07
CA GLY A 38 -6.87 -21.02 -12.00
C GLY A 38 -6.72 -22.54 -11.88
N LEU A 39 -6.91 -23.10 -10.67
CA LEU A 39 -6.93 -24.54 -10.45
C LEU A 39 -8.15 -25.19 -11.11
N GLN A 40 -9.35 -24.67 -10.85
CA GLN A 40 -10.59 -25.21 -11.41
C GLN A 40 -10.62 -25.13 -12.94
N ILE A 41 -10.10 -24.05 -13.52
CA ILE A 41 -9.96 -23.90 -14.98
C ILE A 41 -8.97 -24.95 -15.51
N ALA A 42 -7.82 -25.15 -14.84
CA ALA A 42 -6.84 -26.15 -15.25
C ALA A 42 -7.41 -27.58 -15.24
N GLU A 43 -8.20 -27.92 -14.22
CA GLU A 43 -8.90 -29.20 -14.09
C GLU A 43 -10.00 -29.36 -15.14
N LYS A 44 -10.87 -28.36 -15.28
CA LYS A 44 -12.00 -28.34 -16.24
C LYS A 44 -11.52 -28.61 -17.67
N HIS A 45 -10.43 -27.97 -18.08
CA HIS A 45 -9.86 -28.11 -19.43
C HIS A 45 -8.74 -29.17 -19.51
N ARG A 46 -8.47 -29.91 -18.42
CA ARG A 46 -7.45 -30.98 -18.35
C ARG A 46 -6.07 -30.56 -18.89
N LEU A 47 -5.66 -29.31 -18.61
CA LEU A 47 -4.51 -28.68 -19.26
C LEU A 47 -3.20 -29.43 -19.05
N SER A 48 -2.99 -29.99 -17.85
CA SER A 48 -1.80 -30.81 -17.54
C SER A 48 -1.63 -31.99 -18.51
N LYS A 49 -2.75 -32.61 -18.92
CA LYS A 49 -2.74 -33.75 -19.85
C LYS A 49 -2.57 -33.30 -21.29
N ILE A 50 -3.27 -32.23 -21.70
CA ILE A 50 -3.24 -31.73 -23.09
C ILE A 50 -1.85 -31.21 -23.47
N TYR A 51 -1.23 -30.43 -22.58
CA TYR A 51 0.08 -29.81 -22.84
C TYR A 51 1.25 -30.59 -22.24
N ASN A 52 1.01 -31.73 -21.59
CA ASN A 52 2.02 -32.53 -20.87
C ASN A 52 2.86 -31.68 -19.90
N ILE A 53 2.18 -30.90 -19.06
CA ILE A 53 2.79 -29.99 -18.08
C ILE A 53 2.32 -30.34 -16.67
N ASN A 54 3.12 -29.96 -15.67
CA ASN A 54 2.66 -30.08 -14.29
C ASN A 54 1.56 -29.04 -13.98
N GLU A 55 0.75 -29.36 -12.98
CA GLU A 55 -0.40 -28.55 -12.56
C GLU A 55 -0.03 -27.10 -12.19
N LYS A 56 1.14 -26.89 -11.57
CA LYS A 56 1.60 -25.54 -11.23
C LYS A 56 1.88 -24.71 -12.48
N ILE A 57 2.52 -25.29 -13.50
CA ILE A 57 2.74 -24.63 -14.79
C ILE A 57 1.39 -24.35 -15.46
N ALA A 58 0.41 -25.26 -15.40
CA ALA A 58 -0.92 -25.01 -15.95
C ALA A 58 -1.61 -23.79 -15.30
N ILE A 59 -1.59 -23.68 -13.97
CA ILE A 59 -2.19 -22.53 -13.24
C ILE A 59 -1.48 -21.22 -13.61
N VAL A 60 -0.14 -21.23 -13.68
CA VAL A 60 0.62 -20.03 -14.09
C VAL A 60 0.34 -19.69 -15.55
N SER A 61 0.20 -20.68 -16.43
CA SER A 61 -0.14 -20.48 -17.84
C SER A 61 -1.49 -19.81 -18.01
N ILE A 62 -2.50 -20.18 -17.21
CA ILE A 62 -3.80 -19.49 -17.18
C ILE A 62 -3.61 -18.03 -16.75
N SER A 63 -2.81 -17.76 -15.73
CA SER A 63 -2.53 -16.38 -15.29
C SER A 63 -1.86 -15.54 -16.40
N CYS A 64 -0.91 -16.14 -17.14
CA CYS A 64 -0.29 -15.52 -18.31
C CYS A 64 -1.29 -15.33 -19.46
N ALA A 65 -2.19 -16.28 -19.71
CA ALA A 65 -3.21 -16.14 -20.75
C ALA A 65 -4.22 -15.01 -20.44
N LEU A 66 -4.64 -14.90 -19.17
CA LEU A 66 -5.60 -13.89 -18.72
C LEU A 66 -5.00 -12.48 -18.72
N GLY A 67 -3.79 -12.31 -18.17
CA GLY A 67 -3.15 -10.99 -18.00
C GLY A 67 -2.10 -10.62 -19.03
N GLY A 68 -1.76 -11.53 -19.93
CA GLY A 68 -0.67 -11.38 -20.90
C GLY A 68 0.70 -11.67 -20.29
N ASN A 69 1.73 -11.50 -21.11
CA ASN A 69 3.14 -11.63 -20.72
C ASN A 69 3.96 -10.46 -21.25
N ASN A 70 4.77 -9.86 -20.38
CA ASN A 70 5.59 -8.70 -20.72
C ASN A 70 6.97 -9.04 -21.30
N GLY A 71 7.22 -10.32 -21.62
CA GLY A 71 8.49 -10.78 -22.19
C GLY A 71 9.60 -11.03 -21.16
N ALA A 72 9.24 -11.34 -19.92
CA ALA A 72 10.22 -11.66 -18.88
C ALA A 72 11.12 -12.84 -19.30
N TYR A 73 12.41 -12.77 -18.98
CA TYR A 73 13.39 -13.82 -19.31
C TYR A 73 13.49 -14.16 -20.80
N ARG A 74 13.31 -13.18 -21.71
CA ARG A 74 13.32 -13.37 -23.18
C ARG A 74 12.19 -14.28 -23.69
N SER A 75 11.06 -14.32 -22.97
CA SER A 75 9.83 -14.92 -23.49
C SER A 75 9.14 -13.97 -24.46
N GLU A 76 8.24 -14.49 -25.28
CA GLU A 76 7.47 -13.69 -26.23
C GLU A 76 6.47 -12.78 -25.50
N LYS A 77 6.33 -11.52 -25.94
CA LYS A 77 5.39 -10.55 -25.38
C LYS A 77 4.01 -10.69 -26.04
N TYR A 78 2.94 -10.71 -25.25
CA TYR A 78 1.56 -10.75 -25.74
C TYR A 78 0.57 -10.15 -24.72
N GLY A 79 -0.55 -9.61 -25.20
CA GLY A 79 -1.63 -9.06 -24.37
C GLY A 79 -2.45 -10.15 -23.69
N GLY A 80 -3.28 -9.81 -22.70
CA GLY A 80 -4.15 -10.77 -22.00
C GLY A 80 -5.52 -10.95 -22.64
N LEU A 81 -6.21 -12.05 -22.32
CA LEU A 81 -7.63 -12.23 -22.68
C LEU A 81 -8.56 -11.30 -21.89
N ILE A 82 -8.09 -10.72 -20.77
CA ILE A 82 -8.76 -9.67 -20.02
C ILE A 82 -7.92 -8.40 -20.16
N GLU A 83 -8.33 -7.53 -21.08
CA GLU A 83 -7.59 -6.31 -21.43
C GLU A 83 -7.65 -5.24 -20.33
N ASP A 84 -8.79 -5.11 -19.63
CA ASP A 84 -8.90 -4.18 -18.51
C ASP A 84 -8.16 -4.71 -17.28
N TYR A 85 -7.04 -4.05 -16.98
CA TYR A 85 -6.23 -4.34 -15.80
C TYR A 85 -7.01 -4.19 -14.48
N SER A 86 -7.95 -3.25 -14.42
CA SER A 86 -8.75 -3.01 -13.21
C SER A 86 -9.72 -4.16 -12.96
N GLU A 87 -10.37 -4.67 -14.01
CA GLU A 87 -11.18 -5.89 -13.99
C GLU A 87 -10.37 -7.09 -13.52
N LEU A 88 -9.22 -7.38 -14.17
CA LEU A 88 -8.38 -8.52 -13.82
C LEU A 88 -7.92 -8.44 -12.36
N LYS A 89 -7.52 -7.26 -11.88
CA LYS A 89 -7.08 -7.04 -10.50
C LYS A 89 -8.22 -7.28 -9.50
N ARG A 90 -9.45 -6.86 -9.83
CA ARG A 90 -10.65 -7.11 -9.01
C ARG A 90 -10.95 -8.62 -8.94
N LEU A 91 -11.04 -9.30 -10.08
CA LEU A 91 -11.31 -10.75 -10.15
C LEU A 91 -10.25 -11.56 -9.40
N SER A 92 -8.98 -11.20 -9.58
CA SER A 92 -7.87 -11.86 -8.88
C SER A 92 -7.96 -11.69 -7.35
N LYS A 93 -8.47 -10.55 -6.86
CA LYS A 93 -8.73 -10.33 -5.44
C LYS A 93 -9.92 -11.17 -4.94
N GLU A 94 -10.99 -11.27 -5.72
CA GLU A 94 -12.15 -12.11 -5.41
C GLU A 94 -11.78 -13.60 -5.32
N HIS A 95 -10.84 -14.05 -6.16
CA HIS A 95 -10.35 -15.43 -6.16
C HIS A 95 -9.35 -15.71 -5.04
N LYS A 96 -8.61 -14.70 -4.57
CA LYS A 96 -7.70 -14.77 -3.39
C LYS A 96 -8.50 -14.98 -2.09
N GLY A 97 -9.05 -16.17 -1.93
CA GLY A 97 -9.87 -16.58 -0.79
C GLY A 97 -10.74 -17.79 -1.10
N ARG A 98 -11.21 -17.92 -2.34
CA ARG A 98 -12.07 -19.04 -2.79
C ARG A 98 -11.31 -20.35 -2.98
N ASP A 99 -10.05 -20.27 -3.41
CA ASP A 99 -9.20 -21.45 -3.65
C ASP A 99 -8.81 -22.24 -2.41
N LYS A 100 -8.94 -21.62 -1.23
CA LYS A 100 -8.55 -22.31 0.00
C LYS A 100 -9.78 -23.01 0.54
N SER A 101 -9.95 -24.27 0.17
CA SER A 101 -10.90 -25.13 0.85
C SER A 101 -10.74 -25.00 2.37
N PRO A 102 -11.80 -25.18 3.17
CA PRO A 102 -11.69 -25.14 4.63
C PRO A 102 -10.54 -26.02 5.16
N ALA A 103 -10.27 -27.14 4.49
CA ALA A 103 -9.12 -28.01 4.77
C ALA A 103 -7.76 -27.32 4.52
N VAL A 104 -7.58 -26.60 3.42
CA VAL A 104 -6.35 -25.82 3.12
C VAL A 104 -6.17 -24.68 4.13
N LEU A 105 -7.24 -23.95 4.46
CA LEU A 105 -7.18 -22.90 5.49
C LEU A 105 -6.79 -23.48 6.85
N ASN A 106 -7.39 -24.60 7.25
CA ASN A 106 -7.04 -25.29 8.49
C ASN A 106 -5.60 -25.80 8.48
N LYS A 107 -5.11 -26.33 7.36
CA LYS A 107 -3.71 -26.73 7.19
C LYS A 107 -2.78 -25.53 7.35
N LEU A 108 -3.06 -24.39 6.70
CA LEU A 108 -2.25 -23.18 6.83
C LEU A 108 -2.25 -22.62 8.26
N LYS A 109 -3.41 -22.62 8.94
CA LYS A 109 -3.50 -22.25 10.36
C LYS A 109 -2.68 -23.19 11.24
N ARG A 110 -2.72 -24.51 10.99
CA ARG A 110 -1.89 -25.50 11.71
C ARG A 110 -0.41 -25.28 11.47
N LEU A 111 0.00 -24.97 10.22
CA LEU A 111 1.39 -24.66 9.89
C LEU A 111 1.87 -23.38 10.58
N GLY A 112 1.05 -22.33 10.62
CA GLY A 112 1.37 -21.11 11.37
C GLY A 112 1.53 -21.36 12.87
N LYS A 113 0.60 -22.10 13.48
CA LYS A 113 0.71 -22.52 14.88
C LYS A 113 1.92 -23.42 15.14
N LYS A 114 2.26 -24.31 14.21
CA LYS A 114 3.45 -25.16 14.28
C LYS A 114 4.72 -24.31 14.25
N ALA A 115 4.86 -23.40 13.27
CA ALA A 115 6.00 -22.50 13.16
C ALA A 115 6.19 -21.62 14.39
N TYR A 116 5.08 -21.13 14.97
CA TYR A 116 5.11 -20.40 16.23
C TYR A 116 5.62 -21.25 17.40
N ARG A 117 5.07 -22.46 17.60
CA ARG A 117 5.47 -23.36 18.70
C ARG A 117 6.91 -23.83 18.58
N GLU A 118 7.33 -24.16 17.36
CA GLU A 118 8.69 -24.63 17.07
C GLU A 118 9.70 -23.48 16.98
N LYS A 119 9.25 -22.23 17.14
CA LYS A 119 10.10 -21.03 17.00
C LYS A 119 10.92 -21.08 15.71
N THR A 120 10.26 -21.32 14.59
CA THR A 120 10.89 -21.33 13.26
C THR A 120 10.51 -20.09 12.44
N GLY A 121 11.36 -19.70 11.50
CA GLY A 121 11.17 -18.48 10.71
C GLY A 121 11.17 -17.23 11.58
N ILE A 122 10.22 -16.31 11.36
CA ILE A 122 10.14 -15.04 12.11
C ILE A 122 9.91 -15.25 13.62
N HIS A 123 9.25 -16.34 14.01
CA HIS A 123 8.98 -16.67 15.41
C HIS A 123 10.21 -17.25 16.14
N GLY A 124 11.25 -17.64 15.39
CA GLY A 124 12.52 -18.10 15.93
C GLY A 124 13.52 -17.01 16.24
N LEU A 125 13.32 -15.82 15.68
CA LEU A 125 14.23 -14.71 15.83
C LEU A 125 14.06 -14.07 17.21
N SER A 126 15.19 -13.80 17.86
CA SER A 126 15.22 -12.92 19.04
C SER A 126 14.76 -11.51 18.66
N ASP A 127 14.41 -10.69 19.66
CA ASP A 127 14.02 -9.31 19.39
C ASP A 127 15.23 -8.49 18.89
N GLU A 128 16.44 -8.85 19.33
CA GLU A 128 17.72 -8.33 18.85
C GLU A 128 17.92 -8.64 17.36
N ASP A 129 17.73 -9.90 16.95
CA ASP A 129 17.86 -10.31 15.55
C ASP A 129 16.82 -9.58 14.67
N ARG A 130 15.56 -9.52 15.12
CA ARG A 130 14.51 -8.81 14.38
C ARG A 130 14.87 -7.32 14.24
N SER A 131 15.39 -6.70 15.29
CA SER A 131 15.85 -5.31 15.28
C SER A 131 17.02 -5.11 14.32
N ALA A 132 18.01 -6.01 14.33
CA ALA A 132 19.16 -5.98 13.43
C ALA A 132 18.72 -6.11 11.96
N PHE A 133 17.90 -7.13 11.63
CA PHE A 133 17.39 -7.31 10.27
C PHE A 133 16.52 -6.13 9.81
N SER A 134 15.68 -5.58 10.68
CA SER A 134 14.87 -4.40 10.35
C SER A 134 15.76 -3.18 10.07
N ARG A 135 16.83 -2.99 10.85
CA ARG A 135 17.78 -1.89 10.68
C ARG A 135 18.55 -2.04 9.37
N ASP A 136 19.03 -3.24 9.06
CA ASP A 136 19.77 -3.51 7.83
C ASP A 136 18.88 -3.41 6.60
N GLY A 137 17.64 -3.89 6.67
CA GLY A 137 16.62 -3.66 5.64
C GLY A 137 16.35 -2.17 5.41
N GLY A 138 16.28 -1.38 6.49
CA GLY A 138 16.15 0.08 6.41
C GLY A 138 17.35 0.76 5.75
N LYS A 139 18.58 0.36 6.12
CA LYS A 139 19.83 0.85 5.51
C LYS A 139 19.90 0.52 4.03
N GLU A 140 19.55 -0.70 3.64
CA GLU A 140 19.59 -1.13 2.24
C GLU A 140 18.52 -0.40 1.40
N THR A 141 17.30 -0.24 1.95
CA THR A 141 16.23 0.53 1.30
C THR A 141 16.65 1.99 1.08
N LYS A 142 17.33 2.59 2.08
CA LYS A 142 17.91 3.93 1.99
C LYS A 142 19.01 4.00 0.94
N LYS A 143 19.95 3.05 0.95
CA LYS A 143 21.05 2.96 -0.03
C LYS A 143 20.54 2.84 -1.47
N ARG A 144 19.43 2.14 -1.67
CA ARG A 144 18.80 1.98 -2.99
C ARG A 144 17.87 3.11 -3.39
N GLU A 145 17.63 4.08 -2.50
CA GLU A 145 16.66 5.15 -2.71
C GLU A 145 15.31 4.59 -3.17
N THR A 146 14.80 3.59 -2.45
CA THR A 146 13.50 2.96 -2.74
C THR A 146 12.49 3.24 -1.64
N GLY A 147 11.20 3.10 -1.96
CA GLY A 147 10.11 3.38 -1.01
C GLY A 147 10.16 4.82 -0.51
N LEU A 148 10.13 5.01 0.82
CA LEU A 148 10.15 6.34 1.43
C LEU A 148 11.44 7.14 1.12
N PHE A 149 12.58 6.46 0.97
CA PHE A 149 13.87 7.11 0.73
C PHE A 149 14.08 7.50 -0.74
N GLY A 150 13.32 6.93 -1.66
CA GLY A 150 13.31 7.31 -3.08
C GLY A 150 12.37 8.46 -3.42
N MET A 151 11.52 8.87 -2.47
CA MET A 151 10.53 9.92 -2.70
C MET A 151 11.14 11.30 -2.44
N THR A 152 10.85 12.21 -3.35
CA THR A 152 11.08 13.65 -3.15
C THR A 152 10.26 14.19 -1.97
N SER A 153 10.57 15.41 -1.53
CA SER A 153 9.80 16.07 -0.46
C SER A 153 8.32 16.22 -0.85
N GLU A 154 8.04 16.61 -2.10
CA GLU A 154 6.68 16.81 -2.58
C GLU A 154 5.91 15.49 -2.75
N GLU A 155 6.55 14.44 -3.25
CA GLU A 155 5.92 13.11 -3.31
C GLU A 155 5.56 12.57 -1.92
N ARG A 156 6.42 12.81 -0.91
CA ARG A 156 6.10 12.44 0.48
C ARG A 156 4.92 13.22 1.03
N LYS A 157 4.84 14.53 0.76
CA LYS A 157 3.69 15.36 1.15
C LYS A 157 2.42 14.84 0.49
N GLU A 158 2.46 14.55 -0.81
CA GLU A 158 1.31 14.06 -1.56
C GLU A 158 0.87 12.66 -1.11
N ALA A 159 1.81 11.74 -0.86
CA ALA A 159 1.52 10.42 -0.31
C ALA A 159 0.87 10.53 1.08
N SER A 160 1.39 11.40 1.95
CA SER A 160 0.79 11.69 3.26
C SER A 160 -0.62 12.28 3.14
N ARG A 161 -0.82 13.21 2.18
CA ARG A 161 -2.12 13.81 1.87
C ARG A 161 -3.14 12.74 1.49
N LYS A 162 -2.78 11.89 0.52
CA LYS A 162 -3.61 10.76 0.07
C LYS A 162 -3.92 9.77 1.19
N ALA A 163 -2.93 9.44 2.01
CA ALA A 163 -3.11 8.54 3.14
C ALA A 163 -4.14 9.10 4.15
N ASN A 164 -4.02 10.38 4.52
CA ASN A 164 -4.97 11.01 5.44
C ASN A 164 -6.39 11.07 4.86
N LEU A 165 -6.53 11.44 3.59
CA LEU A 165 -7.84 11.44 2.92
C LEU A 165 -8.45 10.02 2.87
N SER A 166 -7.65 8.99 2.62
CA SER A 166 -8.13 7.60 2.60
C SER A 166 -8.61 7.10 3.96
N LEU A 167 -8.11 7.68 5.05
CA LEU A 167 -8.56 7.41 6.43
C LEU A 167 -9.79 8.26 6.81
N GLY A 168 -10.30 9.09 5.89
CA GLY A 168 -11.42 10.00 6.16
C GLY A 168 -11.04 11.23 6.98
N HIS A 169 -9.75 11.52 7.14
CA HIS A 169 -9.32 12.73 7.85
C HIS A 169 -9.56 13.98 7.01
N ILE A 170 -10.06 15.03 7.66
CA ILE A 170 -10.24 16.36 7.04
C ILE A 170 -8.92 17.12 7.16
N LEU A 171 -8.30 17.42 6.03
CA LEU A 171 -7.07 18.20 5.96
C LEU A 171 -7.33 19.68 6.27
N TRP A 172 -6.30 20.37 6.76
CA TRP A 172 -6.35 21.83 6.90
C TRP A 172 -6.32 22.49 5.53
N SER A 173 -7.31 23.33 5.23
CA SER A 173 -7.24 24.24 4.09
C SER A 173 -6.33 25.42 4.41
N ASP A 174 -5.87 26.15 3.39
CA ASP A 174 -5.01 27.31 3.61
C ASP A 174 -5.79 28.45 4.31
N GLU A 175 -7.06 28.65 3.95
CA GLU A 175 -7.95 29.63 4.59
C GLU A 175 -8.20 29.29 6.06
N GLU A 176 -8.34 28.00 6.39
CA GLU A 176 -8.53 27.54 7.77
C GLU A 176 -7.28 27.81 8.62
N ARG A 177 -6.10 27.63 8.03
CA ARG A 177 -4.81 27.91 8.68
C ARG A 177 -4.63 29.41 8.91
N ASP A 178 -4.91 30.22 7.90
CA ASP A 178 -4.77 31.68 7.99
C ASP A 178 -5.75 32.26 9.00
N PHE A 179 -6.99 31.76 9.02
CA PHE A 179 -7.98 32.16 10.02
C PHE A 179 -7.53 31.78 11.44
N ALA A 180 -7.09 30.53 11.66
CA ALA A 180 -6.57 30.11 12.97
C ALA A 180 -5.37 30.98 13.40
N TYR A 181 -4.50 31.36 12.46
CA TYR A 181 -3.39 32.26 12.72
C TYR A 181 -3.85 33.67 13.10
N GLN A 182 -4.81 34.26 12.39
CA GLN A 182 -5.38 35.57 12.71
C GLN A 182 -6.01 35.59 14.10
N LEU A 183 -6.80 34.57 14.45
CA LEU A 183 -7.36 34.41 15.80
C LEU A 183 -6.26 34.40 16.87
N SER A 184 -5.13 33.76 16.57
CA SER A 184 -3.99 33.69 17.48
C SER A 184 -3.31 35.04 17.75
N GLN A 185 -3.47 36.01 16.83
CA GLN A 185 -2.95 37.37 16.99
C GLN A 185 -3.94 38.28 17.74
N ASN A 186 -5.22 37.89 17.85
CA ASN A 186 -6.23 38.67 18.54
C ASN A 186 -6.11 38.47 20.07
N PRO A 187 -5.93 39.55 20.87
CA PRO A 187 -5.84 39.47 22.33
C PRO A 187 -7.04 38.81 23.03
N GLU A 188 -8.24 38.85 22.44
CA GLU A 188 -9.44 38.18 23.00
C GLU A 188 -9.31 36.66 23.10
N TYR A 189 -8.42 36.09 22.28
CA TYR A 189 -8.11 34.67 22.21
C TYR A 189 -6.84 34.34 22.99
N HIS A 190 -6.38 35.19 23.92
CA HIS A 190 -5.26 34.91 24.82
C HIS A 190 -5.74 34.60 26.25
N ARG A 191 -4.94 33.83 27.00
CA ARG A 191 -5.23 33.49 28.40
C ARG A 191 -4.50 34.42 29.37
N GLY A 192 -5.27 35.21 30.12
CA GLY A 192 -4.81 35.93 31.32
C GLY A 192 -4.29 37.35 31.07
N ARG A 193 -4.32 38.18 32.12
CA ARG A 193 -3.95 39.62 32.07
C ARG A 193 -2.43 39.91 32.09
N ARG A 194 -1.57 38.91 32.30
CA ARG A 194 -0.14 39.13 32.65
C ARG A 194 0.89 38.56 31.67
N THR A 195 0.49 37.74 30.71
CA THR A 195 1.40 37.23 29.68
C THR A 195 0.69 37.20 28.34
N GLU A 196 0.90 38.24 27.53
CA GLU A 196 0.42 38.42 26.14
C GLU A 196 0.83 37.29 25.17
N THR A 197 1.48 36.23 25.67
CA THR A 197 2.12 35.21 24.86
C THR A 197 1.38 33.87 24.84
N ARG A 198 0.37 33.65 25.70
CA ARG A 198 -0.30 32.34 25.80
C ARG A 198 -1.69 32.32 25.17
N ARG A 199 -1.73 31.90 23.90
CA ARG A 199 -2.94 31.61 23.11
C ARG A 199 -3.91 30.68 23.84
N ASP A 200 -5.20 31.01 23.81
CA ASP A 200 -6.30 30.18 24.26
C ASP A 200 -6.75 29.22 23.17
N ASN A 201 -6.02 28.12 23.03
CA ASN A 201 -6.28 27.13 22.00
C ASN A 201 -7.69 26.51 22.07
N ILE A 202 -8.39 26.58 23.22
CA ILE A 202 -9.77 26.10 23.34
C ILE A 202 -10.70 27.02 22.56
N LYS A 203 -10.66 28.34 22.84
CA LYS A 203 -11.46 29.34 22.11
C LYS A 203 -11.17 29.32 20.61
N ILE A 204 -9.89 29.25 20.23
CA ILE A 204 -9.49 29.18 18.82
C ILE A 204 -10.05 27.91 18.17
N THR A 205 -10.01 26.76 18.84
CA THR A 205 -10.59 25.51 18.32
C THR A 205 -12.10 25.65 18.09
N GLN A 206 -12.83 26.19 19.06
CA GLN A 206 -14.27 26.39 18.95
C GLN A 206 -14.62 27.29 17.76
N GLU A 207 -13.88 28.38 17.60
CA GLU A 207 -14.13 29.34 16.53
C GLU A 207 -13.78 28.78 15.13
N VAL A 208 -12.65 28.08 15.00
CA VAL A 208 -12.29 27.39 13.75
C VAL A 208 -13.35 26.35 13.36
N ASN A 209 -13.81 25.54 14.31
CA ASN A 209 -14.86 24.55 14.06
C ASN A 209 -16.19 25.21 13.70
N ARG A 210 -16.54 26.34 14.32
CA ARG A 210 -17.74 27.11 13.99
C ARG A 210 -17.74 27.57 12.54
N VAL A 211 -16.63 28.16 12.08
CA VAL A 211 -16.51 28.75 10.74
C VAL A 211 -16.34 27.70 9.64
N PHE A 212 -15.43 26.73 9.82
CA PHE A 212 -15.04 25.80 8.75
C PHE A 212 -15.78 24.46 8.80
N HIS A 213 -16.28 24.07 9.97
CA HIS A 213 -16.83 22.73 10.20
C HIS A 213 -18.29 22.76 10.69
N LYS A 214 -18.97 23.90 10.55
CA LYS A 214 -20.38 24.11 10.97
C LYS A 214 -20.61 23.75 12.44
N GLY A 215 -19.62 24.00 13.29
CA GLY A 215 -19.65 23.67 14.73
C GLY A 215 -19.28 22.22 15.07
N ASN A 216 -19.07 21.35 14.07
CA ASN A 216 -18.62 19.98 14.33
C ASN A 216 -17.21 19.96 14.93
N PRO A 217 -16.92 19.10 15.92
CA PRO A 217 -15.64 19.06 16.63
C PRO A 217 -14.53 18.36 15.80
N ILE A 218 -14.30 18.83 14.57
CA ILE A 218 -13.29 18.27 13.66
C ILE A 218 -11.88 18.62 14.11
N ARG A 219 -11.63 19.89 14.47
CA ARG A 219 -10.38 20.31 15.09
C ARG A 219 -10.46 20.13 16.59
N THR A 220 -9.35 19.66 17.15
CA THR A 220 -9.16 19.53 18.59
C THR A 220 -8.19 20.59 19.09
N ARG A 221 -8.23 20.88 20.39
CA ARG A 221 -7.25 21.74 21.06
C ARG A 221 -5.81 21.30 20.78
N VAL A 222 -5.59 19.98 20.70
CA VAL A 222 -4.29 19.37 20.41
C VAL A 222 -3.88 19.64 18.96
N ALA A 223 -4.80 19.51 18.00
CA ALA A 223 -4.55 19.85 16.60
C ALA A 223 -4.15 21.33 16.43
N ILE A 224 -4.85 22.27 17.08
CA ILE A 224 -4.51 23.70 17.09
C ILE A 224 -3.12 23.94 17.70
N LEU A 225 -2.81 23.28 18.82
CA LEU A 225 -1.48 23.39 19.45
C LEU A 225 -0.37 22.92 18.50
N HIS A 226 -0.55 21.79 17.83
CA HIS A 226 0.42 21.26 16.87
C HIS A 226 0.57 22.15 15.65
N PHE A 227 -0.54 22.67 15.12
CA PHE A 227 -0.54 23.65 14.03
C PHE A 227 0.35 24.83 14.38
N PHE A 228 0.15 25.46 15.55
CA PHE A 228 0.96 26.60 15.95
C PHE A 228 2.42 26.27 16.19
N ARG A 229 2.74 25.10 16.77
CA ARG A 229 4.14 24.66 16.90
C ARG A 229 4.83 24.51 15.55
N GLN A 230 4.13 23.95 14.55
CA GLN A 230 4.66 23.84 13.20
C GLN A 230 4.86 25.23 12.57
N TYR A 231 3.88 26.11 12.73
CA TYR A 231 3.90 27.46 12.15
C TYR A 231 4.99 28.35 12.77
N ASP A 232 5.14 28.31 14.09
CA ASP A 232 6.17 29.07 14.82
C ASP A 232 7.58 28.56 14.48
N ASN A 233 7.76 27.25 14.31
CA ASN A 233 9.03 26.67 13.88
C ASN A 233 9.41 27.12 12.46
N ILE A 234 8.42 27.27 11.57
CA ILE A 234 8.65 27.79 10.22
C ILE A 234 9.04 29.28 10.30
N LYS A 235 8.29 30.13 11.01
CA LYS A 235 8.61 31.57 11.12
C LYS A 235 9.91 31.84 11.88
N GLY A 236 10.23 31.07 12.92
CA GLY A 236 11.52 31.13 13.62
C GLY A 236 12.71 30.85 12.70
N ALA A 237 12.56 29.94 11.75
CA ALA A 237 13.57 29.66 10.72
C ALA A 237 13.73 30.78 9.69
N TRP A 238 12.67 31.55 9.41
CA TRP A 238 12.73 32.74 8.52
C TRP A 238 13.36 33.96 9.22
N VAL A 239 13.05 34.19 10.50
CA VAL A 239 13.65 35.30 11.29
C VAL A 239 15.15 35.10 11.49
N TYR A 240 15.63 33.85 11.60
CA TYR A 240 17.07 33.55 11.75
C TYR A 240 17.87 33.74 10.45
N LYS A 241 17.26 33.53 9.27
CA LYS A 241 17.91 33.75 7.96
C LYS A 241 18.01 35.22 7.55
N GLY A 242 17.27 36.12 8.20
CA GLY A 242 17.30 37.57 7.93
C GLY A 242 18.28 38.37 8.80
N LYS A 243 18.92 37.76 9.81
CA LYS A 243 19.85 38.44 10.74
C LYS A 243 21.34 38.19 10.46
N ASN A 244 21.68 37.44 9.42
CA ASN A 244 23.06 37.22 8.95
C ASN A 244 23.28 37.90 7.58
N ARG A 245 22.93 39.18 7.47
CA ARG A 245 23.40 40.08 6.43
C ARG A 245 23.79 41.40 7.06
#